data_AF-A0A0M8K6D1-F1
#
_entry.id   AF-A0A0M8K6D1-F1
#
_cell.length_a   1.000
_cell.length_b   1.000
_cell.length_c   1.000
_cell.angle_alpha   90.00
_cell.angle_beta   90.00
_cell.angle_gamma   90.00
#
_symmetry.space_group_name_H-M   'P 1'
#
loop_
_entity.id
_entity.type
_entity.pdbx_description
1 polymer ?
#
loop_
_entity_poly.entity_id
_entity_poly.type
_entity_poly.pdbx_seq_one_letter_code
_entity_poly.pdbx_strand_id
1 'polypeptide(L)'
;MAAYAERVGFVAHVGVAGDLPLLKRLLAAQFPVIIETWFLPEPDDGMGHYRLLIGYDDAEGVFIANDSYNGPNLRLPYAETDALWRVFNRTYVVVAPPERADALRAVLGPLSDSANMWAHSLAQAEAAVTAAPDDAFAWFNLGTSRLRTGDIAGAVEAYDRARVLGLPWRMLWYQFGPFEAYYAAGRYEDVLALADANLKTSNDLEESWYWRGMARTALGDIDGARADFERALRLRPTYHEAEQALQHVSTP
;
A
#
# COMPACT_ATOMS: atom_id res chain seq x y z
N MET A 1 3.25 11.33 1.75
CA MET A 1 2.60 12.26 2.71
C MET A 1 3.27 12.25 4.08
N ALA A 2 3.42 11.11 4.75
CA ALA A 2 4.05 11.03 6.09
C ALA A 2 5.44 11.69 6.15
N ALA A 3 6.35 11.34 5.23
CA ALA A 3 7.68 11.96 5.14
C ALA A 3 7.66 13.48 4.92
N TYR A 4 6.63 14.01 4.24
CA TYR A 4 6.45 15.46 4.10
C TYR A 4 6.04 16.08 5.45
N ALA A 5 5.07 15.48 6.14
CA ALA A 5 4.59 15.94 7.44
C ALA A 5 5.72 15.99 8.48
N GLU A 6 6.54 14.94 8.53
CA GLU A 6 7.72 14.86 9.41
C GLU A 6 8.74 15.95 9.08
N ARG A 7 9.01 16.18 7.80
CA ARG A 7 9.93 17.25 7.37
C ARG A 7 9.47 18.65 7.79
N VAL A 8 8.16 18.88 7.88
CA VAL A 8 7.60 20.17 8.34
C VAL A 8 7.30 20.20 9.84
N GLY A 9 7.78 19.22 10.61
CA GLY A 9 7.78 19.23 12.07
C GLY A 9 6.59 18.56 12.75
N PHE A 10 5.79 17.78 12.03
CA PHE A 10 4.71 16.96 12.61
C PHE A 10 5.22 15.54 12.89
N VAL A 11 4.48 14.79 13.71
CA VAL A 11 4.63 13.33 13.78
C VAL A 11 3.61 12.67 12.86
N ALA A 12 4.03 11.65 12.13
CA ALA A 12 3.16 10.87 11.27
C ALA A 12 3.25 9.39 11.67
N HIS A 13 2.10 8.72 11.72
CA HIS A 13 2.00 7.28 11.87
C HIS A 13 1.33 6.71 10.64
N VAL A 14 2.01 5.82 9.91
CA VAL A 14 1.43 5.03 8.83
C VAL A 14 1.19 3.64 9.38
N GLY A 15 -0.08 3.27 9.48
CA GLY A 15 -0.52 1.98 9.98
C GLY A 15 -1.17 1.13 8.90
N VAL A 16 -1.10 -0.19 9.07
CA VAL A 16 -1.85 -1.18 8.28
C VAL A 16 -2.69 -2.05 9.20
N ALA A 17 -3.53 -2.89 8.62
CA ALA A 17 -4.41 -3.81 9.35
C ALA A 17 -5.22 -3.09 10.43
N GLY A 18 -5.67 -1.87 10.12
CA GLY A 18 -6.59 -1.15 10.99
C GLY A 18 -7.96 -1.83 11.04
N ASP A 19 -8.81 -1.40 11.96
CA ASP A 19 -10.20 -1.83 12.04
C ASP A 19 -11.11 -0.66 12.42
N LEU A 20 -12.43 -0.86 12.27
CA LEU A 20 -13.41 0.19 12.60
C LEU A 20 -13.28 0.66 14.07
N PRO A 21 -13.11 -0.22 15.07
CA PRO A 21 -12.86 0.20 16.45
C PRO A 21 -11.64 1.12 16.61
N LEU A 22 -10.52 0.83 15.96
CA LEU A 22 -9.32 1.66 15.99
C LEU A 22 -9.59 3.04 15.38
N LEU A 23 -10.23 3.09 14.21
CA LEU A 23 -10.59 4.36 13.56
C LEU A 23 -11.47 5.20 14.50
N LYS A 24 -12.48 4.61 15.14
CA LYS A 24 -13.34 5.31 16.11
C LYS A 24 -12.57 5.80 17.32
N ARG A 25 -11.66 5.00 17.89
CA ARG A 25 -10.81 5.43 19.01
C ARG A 25 -9.90 6.60 18.65
N LEU A 26 -9.31 6.60 17.45
CA LEU A 26 -8.51 7.72 16.94
C LEU A 26 -9.36 8.99 16.78
N LEU A 27 -10.53 8.88 16.15
CA LEU A 27 -11.45 10.00 15.94
C LEU A 27 -11.99 10.57 17.26
N ALA A 28 -12.39 9.70 18.20
CA ALA A 28 -12.84 10.09 19.54
C ALA A 28 -11.73 10.80 20.34
N ALA A 29 -10.48 10.41 20.12
CA ALA A 29 -9.31 11.10 20.65
C ALA A 29 -8.90 12.33 19.82
N GLN A 30 -9.76 12.84 18.93
CA GLN A 30 -9.52 14.03 18.10
C GLN A 30 -8.29 13.89 17.18
N PHE A 31 -8.02 12.70 16.67
CA PHE A 31 -7.07 12.47 15.60
C PHE A 31 -7.84 12.17 14.31
N PRO A 32 -7.94 13.12 13.37
CA PRO A 32 -8.41 12.83 12.03
C PRO A 32 -7.55 11.74 11.39
N VAL A 33 -8.18 10.86 10.62
CA VAL A 33 -7.50 9.69 10.05
C VAL A 33 -7.63 9.73 8.54
N ILE A 34 -6.51 9.66 7.84
CA ILE A 34 -6.51 9.48 6.39
C ILE A 34 -6.50 7.98 6.11
N ILE A 35 -7.47 7.48 5.36
CA ILE A 35 -7.51 6.08 4.94
C ILE A 35 -7.26 5.97 3.44
N GLU A 36 -6.58 4.91 3.04
CA GLU A 36 -6.37 4.56 1.62
C GLU A 36 -7.41 3.54 1.18
N THR A 37 -8.16 3.87 0.14
CA THR A 37 -9.37 3.13 -0.24
C THR A 37 -9.42 3.00 -1.74
N TRP A 38 -10.17 2.01 -2.23
CA TRP A 38 -10.59 2.01 -3.62
C TRP A 38 -11.63 3.12 -3.85
N PHE A 39 -11.57 3.72 -5.04
CA PHE A 39 -12.60 4.59 -5.58
C PHE A 39 -13.04 4.01 -6.91
N LEU A 40 -14.34 3.71 -7.02
CA LEU A 40 -14.94 3.05 -8.18
C LEU A 40 -15.88 4.04 -8.89
N PRO A 41 -15.38 4.84 -9.84
CA PRO A 41 -16.24 5.71 -10.64
C PRO A 41 -17.13 4.90 -11.59
N GLU A 42 -16.63 3.78 -12.11
CA GLU A 42 -17.32 2.81 -12.95
C GLU A 42 -17.04 1.37 -12.44
N PRO A 43 -17.90 0.38 -12.76
CA PRO A 43 -17.62 -1.02 -12.45
C PRO A 43 -16.24 -1.46 -12.99
N ASP A 44 -15.48 -2.16 -12.16
CA ASP A 44 -14.13 -2.67 -12.48
C ASP A 44 -13.06 -1.61 -12.84
N ASP A 45 -13.36 -0.31 -12.68
CA ASP A 45 -12.43 0.80 -12.95
C ASP A 45 -11.86 1.43 -11.66
N GLY A 46 -11.58 0.60 -10.66
CA GLY A 46 -11.13 1.13 -9.38
C GLY A 46 -9.75 1.78 -9.43
N MET A 47 -9.57 2.84 -8.64
CA MET A 47 -8.31 3.54 -8.46
C MET A 47 -8.04 3.82 -6.98
N GLY A 48 -6.76 3.95 -6.62
CA GLY A 48 -6.37 4.30 -5.26
C GLY A 48 -6.83 5.71 -4.93
N HIS A 49 -7.39 5.89 -3.75
CA HIS A 49 -7.95 7.15 -3.30
C HIS A 49 -7.81 7.34 -1.81
N TYR A 50 -7.54 8.56 -1.39
CA TYR A 50 -7.37 8.91 0.02
C TYR A 50 -8.59 9.69 0.53
N ARG A 51 -9.07 9.30 1.70
CA ARG A 51 -10.21 9.95 2.37
C ARG A 51 -9.82 10.37 3.77
N LEU A 52 -10.17 11.60 4.15
CA LEU A 52 -9.91 12.14 5.49
C LEU A 52 -11.14 11.94 6.36
N LEU A 53 -11.12 10.94 7.25
CA LEU A 53 -12.14 10.76 8.28
C LEU A 53 -11.97 11.82 9.37
N ILE A 54 -13.07 12.47 9.72
CA ILE A 54 -13.14 13.55 10.72
C ILE A 54 -14.14 13.27 11.83
N GLY A 55 -14.96 12.23 11.70
CA GLY A 55 -15.93 11.83 12.72
C GLY A 55 -16.63 10.52 12.36
N TYR A 56 -17.53 10.09 13.23
CA TYR A 56 -18.37 8.92 13.02
C TYR A 56 -19.71 9.10 13.73
N ASP A 57 -20.70 8.32 13.30
CA ASP A 57 -22.05 8.29 13.86
C ASP A 57 -22.49 6.84 13.96
N ASP A 58 -22.50 6.30 15.19
CA ASP A 58 -22.87 4.92 15.44
C ASP A 58 -24.38 4.66 15.33
N ALA A 59 -25.22 5.68 15.47
CA ALA A 59 -26.65 5.53 15.29
C ALA A 59 -26.99 5.32 13.79
N GLU A 60 -26.24 5.98 12.92
CA GLU A 60 -26.40 5.85 11.47
C GLU A 60 -25.45 4.82 10.82
N GLY A 61 -24.42 4.36 11.54
CA GLY A 61 -23.47 3.38 11.04
C GLY A 61 -22.52 3.93 9.98
N VAL A 62 -22.12 5.20 10.11
CA VAL A 62 -21.31 5.91 9.10
C VAL A 62 -20.08 6.60 9.69
N PHE A 63 -19.02 6.71 8.88
CA PHE A 63 -17.97 7.71 9.08
C PHE A 63 -18.34 9.03 8.40
N ILE A 64 -17.83 10.13 8.93
CA ILE A 64 -17.90 11.45 8.31
C ILE A 64 -16.52 11.76 7.74
N ALA A 65 -16.45 12.06 6.44
CA ALA A 65 -15.19 12.23 5.72
C ALA A 65 -15.16 13.45 4.80
N ASN A 66 -13.96 13.98 4.59
CA ASN A 66 -13.67 14.89 3.48
C ASN A 66 -12.93 14.12 2.39
N ASP A 67 -13.36 14.33 1.15
CA ASP A 67 -12.87 13.65 -0.03
C ASP A 67 -12.45 14.69 -1.07
N SER A 68 -11.26 14.54 -1.66
CA SER A 68 -10.72 15.50 -2.62
C SER A 68 -11.51 15.55 -3.93
N TYR A 69 -12.25 14.51 -4.26
CA TYR A 69 -13.05 14.39 -5.48
C TYR A 69 -14.53 14.69 -5.22
N ASN A 70 -15.09 14.09 -4.17
CA ASN A 70 -16.52 14.16 -3.85
C ASN A 70 -16.89 15.28 -2.88
N GLY A 71 -15.92 15.99 -2.32
CA GLY A 71 -16.12 17.14 -1.45
C GLY A 71 -16.21 16.80 0.05
N PRO A 72 -16.57 17.79 0.88
CA PRO A 72 -16.56 17.65 2.34
C PRO A 72 -17.84 16.99 2.90
N ASN A 73 -17.76 16.51 4.15
CA ASN A 73 -18.88 15.99 4.95
C ASN A 73 -19.63 14.80 4.32
N LEU A 74 -18.92 13.94 3.59
CA LEU A 74 -19.48 12.68 3.12
C LEU A 74 -19.84 11.77 4.29
N ARG A 75 -20.98 11.10 4.17
CA ARG A 75 -21.40 10.04 5.09
C ARG A 75 -21.08 8.71 4.42
N LEU A 76 -20.09 7.99 4.97
CA LEU A 76 -19.59 6.74 4.41
C LEU A 76 -20.07 5.57 5.29
N PRO A 77 -20.94 4.68 4.81
CA PRO A 77 -21.35 3.49 5.56
C PRO A 77 -20.14 2.66 6.00
N TYR A 78 -20.16 2.13 7.22
CA TYR A 78 -19.05 1.36 7.76
C TYR A 78 -18.70 0.14 6.91
N ALA A 79 -19.71 -0.60 6.43
CA ALA A 79 -19.51 -1.80 5.62
C ALA A 79 -18.88 -1.47 4.26
N GLU A 80 -19.36 -0.40 3.59
CA GLU A 80 -18.80 0.04 2.31
C GLU A 80 -17.38 0.58 2.48
N THR A 81 -17.14 1.34 3.56
CA THR A 81 -15.81 1.84 3.90
C THR A 81 -14.83 0.66 4.04
N ASP A 82 -15.17 -0.36 4.83
CA ASP A 82 -14.30 -1.52 5.03
C ASP A 82 -14.07 -2.30 3.73
N ALA A 83 -15.11 -2.46 2.91
CA ALA A 83 -15.02 -3.15 1.63
C ALA A 83 -14.03 -2.47 0.67
N LEU A 84 -13.98 -1.14 0.65
CA LEU A 84 -13.04 -0.36 -0.17
C LEU A 84 -11.65 -0.22 0.48
N TRP A 85 -11.59 -0.26 1.81
CA TRP A 85 -10.37 -0.06 2.60
C TRP A 85 -9.51 -1.33 2.69
N ARG A 86 -10.14 -2.51 2.75
CA ARG A 86 -9.44 -3.80 2.84
C ARG A 86 -8.54 -4.09 1.63
N VAL A 87 -8.82 -3.49 0.48
CA VAL A 87 -8.01 -3.60 -0.75
C VAL A 87 -6.58 -3.10 -0.54
N PHE A 88 -6.38 -2.16 0.38
CA PHE A 88 -5.08 -1.57 0.74
C PHE A 88 -4.60 -2.04 2.11
N ASN A 89 -4.89 -3.29 2.47
CA ASN A 89 -4.58 -3.85 3.78
C ASN A 89 -5.04 -2.96 4.95
N ARG A 90 -6.18 -2.27 4.79
CA ARG A 90 -6.71 -1.33 5.77
C ARG A 90 -5.67 -0.28 6.22
N THR A 91 -4.97 0.30 5.26
CA THR A 91 -3.94 1.34 5.50
C THR A 91 -4.56 2.63 6.01
N TYR A 92 -3.99 3.18 7.09
CA TYR A 92 -4.39 4.45 7.67
C TYR A 92 -3.17 5.30 8.00
N VAL A 93 -3.35 6.62 7.95
CA VAL A 93 -2.32 7.59 8.29
C VAL A 93 -2.90 8.60 9.27
N VAL A 94 -2.17 8.82 10.36
CA VAL A 94 -2.50 9.84 11.35
C VAL A 94 -1.34 10.83 11.42
N VAL A 95 -1.64 12.11 11.30
CA VAL A 95 -0.66 13.19 11.47
C VAL A 95 -1.07 14.00 12.69
N ALA A 96 -0.11 14.25 13.57
CA ALA A 96 -0.34 14.98 14.81
C ALA A 96 0.81 15.96 15.07
N PRO A 97 0.56 17.08 15.77
CA PRO A 97 1.63 17.95 16.20
C PRO A 97 2.47 17.24 17.30
N PRO A 98 3.77 17.57 17.47
CA PRO A 98 4.68 16.84 18.36
C PRO A 98 4.19 16.71 19.80
N GLU A 99 3.52 17.74 20.34
CA GLU A 99 2.96 17.74 21.70
C GLU A 99 1.84 16.71 21.90
N ARG A 100 1.28 16.16 20.82
CA ARG A 100 0.26 15.10 20.86
C ARG A 100 0.81 13.72 20.54
N ALA A 101 2.11 13.55 20.33
CA ALA A 101 2.71 12.28 19.95
C ALA A 101 2.48 11.18 20.99
N ASP A 102 2.60 11.49 22.29
CA ASP A 102 2.32 10.53 23.37
C ASP A 102 0.84 10.12 23.41
N ALA A 103 -0.06 11.07 23.21
CA ALA A 103 -1.50 10.78 23.15
C ALA A 103 -1.83 9.89 21.93
N LEU A 104 -1.20 10.13 20.79
CA LEU A 104 -1.36 9.28 19.60
C LEU A 104 -0.86 7.85 19.87
N ARG A 105 0.34 7.72 20.43
CA ARG A 105 0.90 6.41 20.83
C ARG A 105 0.01 5.67 21.82
N ALA A 106 -0.58 6.38 22.79
CA ALA A 106 -1.49 5.78 23.76
C ALA A 106 -2.76 5.21 23.10
N VAL A 107 -3.31 5.88 22.07
CA VAL A 107 -4.47 5.38 21.33
C VAL A 107 -4.08 4.18 20.44
N LEU A 108 -2.95 4.25 19.75
CA LEU A 108 -2.46 3.15 18.91
C LEU A 108 -2.07 1.92 19.73
N GLY A 109 -1.60 2.11 20.96
CA GLY A 109 -1.15 1.04 21.83
C GLY A 109 0.01 0.27 21.18
N PRO A 110 -0.01 -1.08 21.18
CA PRO A 110 1.02 -1.89 20.55
C PRO A 110 1.22 -1.58 19.05
N LEU A 111 0.18 -1.14 18.34
CA LEU A 111 0.25 -0.82 16.91
C LEU A 111 1.07 0.43 16.60
N SER A 112 1.51 1.18 17.62
CA SER A 112 2.48 2.28 17.44
C SER A 112 3.89 1.78 17.10
N ASP A 113 4.19 0.51 17.41
CA ASP A 113 5.43 -0.14 17.03
C ASP A 113 5.25 -0.92 15.72
N SER A 114 6.20 -0.75 14.79
CA SER A 114 6.09 -1.34 13.45
C SER A 114 6.15 -2.87 13.46
N ALA A 115 6.92 -3.48 14.36
CA ALA A 115 7.00 -4.95 14.43
C ALA A 115 5.68 -5.54 14.95
N ASN A 116 5.12 -4.94 15.99
CA ASN A 116 3.80 -5.32 16.52
C ASN A 116 2.68 -5.10 15.49
N MET A 117 2.73 -4.00 14.74
CA MET A 117 1.77 -3.72 13.67
C MET A 117 1.82 -4.77 12.56
N TRP A 118 3.02 -5.14 12.06
CA TRP A 118 3.14 -6.17 11.03
C TRP A 118 2.79 -7.57 11.54
N ALA A 119 3.10 -7.89 12.80
CA ALA A 119 2.64 -9.12 13.44
C ALA A 119 1.10 -9.17 13.55
N HIS A 120 0.47 -8.05 13.91
CA HIS A 120 -1.00 -7.92 13.91
C HIS A 120 -1.59 -8.10 12.50
N SER A 121 -0.98 -7.45 11.50
CA SER A 121 -1.38 -7.58 10.10
C SER A 121 -1.31 -9.02 9.60
N LEU A 122 -0.23 -9.73 9.92
CA LEU A 122 -0.08 -11.13 9.57
C LEU A 122 -1.20 -11.99 10.16
N ALA A 123 -1.45 -11.86 11.47
CA ALA A 123 -2.49 -12.63 12.14
C ALA A 123 -3.90 -12.34 11.57
N GLN A 124 -4.21 -11.07 11.26
CA GLN A 124 -5.47 -10.71 10.62
C GLN A 124 -5.58 -11.27 9.20
N ALA A 125 -4.51 -11.21 8.42
CA ALA A 125 -4.52 -11.73 7.05
C ALA A 125 -4.65 -13.26 7.01
N GLU A 126 -4.01 -13.98 7.93
CA GLU A 126 -4.14 -15.44 8.09
C GLU A 126 -5.59 -15.84 8.46
N ALA A 127 -6.22 -15.09 9.37
CA ALA A 127 -7.61 -15.28 9.70
C ALA A 127 -8.54 -14.99 8.50
N ALA A 128 -8.24 -13.95 7.72
CA ALA A 128 -9.02 -13.56 6.55
C ALA A 128 -9.00 -14.62 5.46
N VAL A 129 -7.83 -15.18 5.11
CA VAL A 129 -7.75 -16.25 4.10
C VAL A 129 -8.38 -17.55 4.58
N THR A 130 -8.40 -17.80 5.89
CA THR A 130 -9.10 -18.96 6.48
C THR A 130 -10.61 -18.79 6.36
N ALA A 131 -11.12 -17.58 6.60
CA ALA A 131 -12.55 -17.28 6.52
C ALA A 131 -13.07 -17.20 5.07
N ALA A 132 -12.27 -16.68 4.15
CA ALA A 132 -12.62 -16.48 2.74
C ALA A 132 -11.46 -16.89 1.82
N PRO A 133 -11.28 -18.20 1.58
CA PRO A 133 -10.14 -18.72 0.81
C PRO A 133 -10.17 -18.39 -0.69
N ASP A 134 -11.29 -17.86 -1.19
CA ASP A 134 -11.51 -17.38 -2.54
C ASP A 134 -11.38 -15.85 -2.69
N ASP A 135 -11.06 -15.14 -1.61
CA ASP A 135 -10.88 -13.69 -1.62
C ASP A 135 -9.45 -13.30 -2.03
N ALA A 136 -9.30 -12.80 -3.26
CA ALA A 136 -8.02 -12.38 -3.80
C ALA A 136 -7.33 -11.28 -2.96
N PHE A 137 -8.10 -10.37 -2.35
CA PHE A 137 -7.52 -9.29 -1.53
C PHE A 137 -6.99 -9.82 -0.20
N ALA A 138 -7.66 -10.81 0.41
CA ALA A 138 -7.15 -11.45 1.62
C ALA A 138 -5.79 -12.12 1.38
N TRP A 139 -5.65 -12.85 0.26
CA TRP A 139 -4.38 -13.43 -0.16
C TRP A 139 -3.31 -12.37 -0.47
N PHE A 140 -3.69 -11.27 -1.11
CA PHE A 140 -2.76 -10.17 -1.39
C PHE A 140 -2.25 -9.52 -0.09
N ASN A 141 -3.12 -9.30 0.88
CA ASN A 141 -2.77 -8.73 2.18
C ASN A 141 -1.92 -9.71 3.01
N LEU A 142 -2.16 -11.03 2.88
CA LEU A 142 -1.30 -12.05 3.47
C LEU A 142 0.10 -12.02 2.87
N GLY A 143 0.20 -11.93 1.54
CA GLY A 143 1.48 -11.78 0.84
C GLY A 143 2.26 -10.56 1.33
N THR A 144 1.56 -9.43 1.46
CA THR A 144 2.14 -8.18 1.97
C THR A 144 2.61 -8.31 3.41
N SER A 145 1.81 -8.94 4.27
CA SER A 145 2.16 -9.13 5.67
C SER A 145 3.36 -10.06 5.82
N ARG A 146 3.37 -11.21 5.11
CA ARG A 146 4.48 -12.17 5.11
C ARG A 146 5.78 -11.56 4.61
N LEU A 147 5.73 -10.77 3.52
CA LEU A 147 6.87 -10.06 2.98
C LEU A 147 7.48 -9.13 4.04
N ARG A 148 6.64 -8.34 4.72
CA ARG A 148 7.06 -7.36 5.72
C ARG A 148 7.52 -8.01 7.03
N THR A 149 7.09 -9.23 7.33
CA THR A 149 7.62 -10.06 8.44
C THR A 149 8.78 -10.97 8.04
N GLY A 150 9.26 -10.91 6.79
CA GLY A 150 10.45 -11.61 6.30
C GLY A 150 10.23 -13.02 5.74
N ASP A 151 8.98 -13.50 5.65
CA ASP A 151 8.66 -14.78 4.99
C ASP A 151 8.47 -14.57 3.49
N ILE A 152 9.59 -14.54 2.76
CA ILE A 152 9.59 -14.32 1.31
C ILE A 152 8.88 -15.46 0.57
N ALA A 153 9.12 -16.72 0.95
CA ALA A 153 8.54 -17.87 0.27
C ALA A 153 7.01 -17.90 0.43
N GLY A 154 6.51 -17.69 1.65
CA GLY A 154 5.08 -17.62 1.90
C GLY A 154 4.44 -16.36 1.31
N ALA A 155 5.17 -15.26 1.17
CA ALA A 155 4.69 -14.07 0.47
C ALA A 155 4.44 -14.34 -1.02
N VAL A 156 5.40 -14.98 -1.68
CA VAL A 156 5.30 -15.39 -3.08
C VAL A 156 4.09 -16.32 -3.31
N GLU A 157 3.91 -17.33 -2.46
CA GLU A 157 2.76 -18.24 -2.54
C GLU A 157 1.42 -17.47 -2.42
N ALA A 158 1.34 -16.57 -1.45
CA ALA A 158 0.12 -15.79 -1.22
C ALA A 158 -0.19 -14.83 -2.38
N TYR A 159 0.83 -14.17 -2.94
CA TYR A 159 0.65 -13.32 -4.12
C TYR A 159 0.28 -14.10 -5.37
N ASP A 160 0.87 -15.29 -5.60
CA ASP A 160 0.47 -16.17 -6.70
C ASP A 160 -0.99 -16.58 -6.56
N ARG A 161 -1.41 -16.96 -5.35
CA ARG A 161 -2.81 -17.32 -5.07
C ARG A 161 -3.76 -16.15 -5.33
N ALA A 162 -3.41 -14.95 -4.88
CA ALA A 162 -4.18 -13.72 -5.15
C ALA A 162 -4.34 -13.47 -6.65
N ARG A 163 -3.25 -13.61 -7.43
CA ARG A 163 -3.27 -13.41 -8.88
C ARG A 163 -4.10 -14.47 -9.61
N VAL A 164 -4.08 -15.73 -9.17
CA VAL A 164 -4.91 -16.80 -9.73
C VAL A 164 -6.40 -16.54 -9.49
N LEU A 165 -6.76 -16.03 -8.31
CA LEU A 165 -8.13 -15.65 -7.98
C LEU A 165 -8.61 -14.41 -8.75
N GLY A 166 -7.68 -13.59 -9.23
CA GLY A 166 -7.94 -12.41 -10.04
C GLY A 166 -7.80 -11.13 -9.21
N LEU A 167 -7.01 -10.19 -9.73
CA LEU A 167 -6.83 -8.87 -9.13
C LEU A 167 -7.31 -7.78 -10.09
N PRO A 168 -7.82 -6.65 -9.59
CA PRO A 168 -8.09 -5.49 -10.42
C PRO A 168 -6.86 -5.08 -11.23
N TRP A 169 -7.05 -4.63 -12.46
CA TRP A 169 -5.94 -4.36 -13.37
C TRP A 169 -5.02 -3.22 -12.90
N ARG A 170 -5.52 -2.26 -12.11
CA ARG A 170 -4.72 -1.19 -11.47
C ARG A 170 -4.12 -1.58 -10.11
N MET A 171 -4.27 -2.83 -9.65
CA MET A 171 -3.82 -3.23 -8.30
C MET A 171 -2.33 -2.93 -8.09
N LEU A 172 -1.49 -3.23 -9.09
CA LEU A 172 -0.03 -3.07 -9.01
C LEU A 172 0.45 -1.68 -9.44
N TRP A 173 -0.45 -0.71 -9.63
CA TRP A 173 -0.07 0.68 -9.85
C TRP A 173 0.33 1.37 -8.56
N TYR A 174 -0.19 0.89 -7.42
CA TYR A 174 0.02 1.49 -6.10
C TYR A 174 0.58 0.51 -5.07
N GLN A 175 0.53 -0.81 -5.35
CA GLN A 175 0.91 -1.86 -4.42
C GLN A 175 1.99 -2.76 -5.02
N PHE A 176 3.24 -2.56 -4.57
CA PHE A 176 4.43 -3.12 -5.23
C PHE A 176 4.97 -4.41 -4.61
N GLY A 177 4.34 -4.91 -3.53
CA GLY A 177 4.81 -6.08 -2.80
C GLY A 177 5.07 -7.34 -3.66
N PRO A 178 4.28 -7.64 -4.72
CA PRO A 178 4.61 -8.73 -5.64
C PRO A 178 5.96 -8.56 -6.36
N PHE A 179 6.31 -7.34 -6.78
CA PHE A 179 7.61 -7.08 -7.40
C PHE A 179 8.75 -7.34 -6.40
N GLU A 180 8.63 -6.82 -5.18
CA GLU A 180 9.59 -7.03 -4.09
C GLU A 180 9.76 -8.52 -3.77
N ALA A 181 8.66 -9.24 -3.58
CA ALA A 181 8.67 -10.65 -3.20
C ALA A 181 9.24 -11.55 -4.31
N TYR A 182 8.83 -11.34 -5.56
CA TYR A 182 9.35 -12.12 -6.69
C TYR A 182 10.82 -11.83 -6.96
N TYR A 183 11.25 -10.57 -6.87
CA TYR A 183 12.66 -10.23 -6.99
C TYR A 183 13.50 -10.89 -5.89
N ALA A 184 13.07 -10.80 -4.62
CA ALA A 184 13.76 -11.43 -3.49
C ALA A 184 13.82 -12.96 -3.60
N ALA A 185 12.84 -13.59 -4.26
CA ALA A 185 12.82 -15.03 -4.54
C ALA A 185 13.59 -15.42 -5.81
N GLY A 186 14.21 -14.47 -6.53
CA GLY A 186 14.93 -14.72 -7.77
C GLY A 186 14.03 -14.98 -8.99
N ARG A 187 12.73 -14.71 -8.89
CA ARG A 187 11.75 -14.86 -9.98
C ARG A 187 11.74 -13.61 -10.87
N TYR A 188 12.89 -13.28 -11.44
CA TYR A 188 13.09 -12.03 -12.19
C TYR A 188 12.23 -11.96 -13.46
N GLU A 189 11.99 -13.10 -14.12
CA GLU A 189 11.10 -13.18 -15.27
C GLU A 189 9.65 -12.84 -14.91
N ASP A 190 9.19 -13.18 -13.70
CA ASP A 190 7.86 -12.80 -13.22
C ASP A 190 7.77 -11.29 -12.92
N VAL A 191 8.85 -10.69 -12.39
CA VAL A 191 8.96 -9.24 -12.20
C VAL A 191 8.88 -8.53 -13.56
N LEU A 192 9.61 -9.00 -14.57
CA LEU A 192 9.54 -8.49 -15.94
C LEU A 192 8.10 -8.57 -16.49
N ALA A 193 7.47 -9.74 -16.37
CA ALA A 193 6.12 -9.96 -16.89
C ALA A 193 5.09 -9.05 -16.23
N LEU A 194 5.17 -8.85 -14.91
CA LEU A 194 4.31 -7.91 -14.18
C LEU A 194 4.54 -6.48 -14.64
N ALA A 195 5.80 -6.05 -14.76
CA ALA A 195 6.13 -4.69 -15.13
C ALA A 195 5.70 -4.39 -16.56
N ASP A 196 5.93 -5.32 -17.50
CA ASP A 196 5.48 -5.20 -18.88
C ASP A 196 3.95 -5.16 -19.00
N ALA A 197 3.23 -5.93 -18.18
CA ALA A 197 1.77 -5.86 -18.15
C ALA A 197 1.27 -4.47 -17.71
N ASN A 198 1.86 -3.91 -16.64
CA ASN A 198 1.56 -2.54 -16.21
C ASN A 198 1.89 -1.51 -17.30
N LEU A 199 3.09 -1.58 -17.88
CA LEU A 199 3.58 -0.62 -18.87
C LEU A 199 2.83 -0.68 -20.21
N LYS A 200 2.25 -1.82 -20.56
CA LYS A 200 1.31 -1.93 -21.70
C LYS A 200 0.04 -1.10 -21.48
N THR A 201 -0.38 -0.90 -20.23
CA THR A 201 -1.59 -0.14 -19.89
C THR A 201 -1.30 1.34 -19.61
N SER A 202 -0.18 1.65 -18.97
CA SER A 202 0.25 3.02 -18.68
C SER A 202 1.78 3.13 -18.65
N ASN A 203 2.32 4.07 -19.43
CA ASN A 203 3.76 4.31 -19.51
C ASN A 203 4.29 5.31 -18.48
N ASP A 204 3.41 5.81 -17.60
CA ASP A 204 3.73 6.84 -16.60
C ASP A 204 3.79 6.25 -15.18
N LEU A 205 4.07 4.95 -15.08
CA LEU A 205 4.26 4.21 -13.82
C LEU A 205 5.76 4.05 -13.53
N GLU A 206 6.36 5.02 -12.85
CA GLU A 206 7.78 5.06 -12.52
C GLU A 206 8.25 3.78 -11.80
N GLU A 207 7.40 3.22 -10.95
CA GLU A 207 7.70 2.00 -10.21
C GLU A 207 7.78 0.77 -11.10
N SER A 208 6.95 0.69 -12.13
CA SER A 208 7.01 -0.42 -13.08
C SER A 208 8.29 -0.35 -13.93
N TRP A 209 8.74 0.86 -14.29
CA TRP A 209 10.05 1.04 -14.94
C TRP A 209 11.19 0.65 -14.02
N TYR A 210 11.18 1.10 -12.76
CA TYR A 210 12.21 0.75 -11.78
C TYR A 210 12.32 -0.77 -11.58
N TRP A 211 11.21 -1.46 -11.28
CA TRP A 211 11.22 -2.90 -11.04
C TRP A 211 11.61 -3.71 -12.28
N ARG A 212 11.24 -3.26 -13.49
CA ARG A 212 11.72 -3.89 -14.72
C ARG A 212 13.23 -3.73 -14.88
N GLY A 213 13.76 -2.54 -14.58
CA GLY A 213 15.21 -2.29 -14.59
C GLY A 213 15.96 -3.16 -13.58
N MET A 214 15.42 -3.34 -12.37
CA MET A 214 15.96 -4.26 -11.36
C MET A 214 16.02 -5.70 -11.90
N ALA A 215 14.93 -6.20 -12.47
CA ALA A 215 14.89 -7.55 -13.03
C ALA A 215 15.85 -7.73 -14.22
N ARG A 216 15.94 -6.75 -15.12
CA ARG A 216 16.89 -6.75 -16.24
C ARG A 216 18.34 -6.78 -15.76
N THR A 217 18.66 -6.01 -14.71
CA THR A 217 19.98 -6.04 -14.07
C THR A 217 20.32 -7.45 -13.61
N ALA A 218 19.40 -8.09 -12.88
CA ALA A 218 19.61 -9.45 -12.36
C ALA A 218 19.75 -10.52 -13.46
N LEU A 219 19.14 -10.28 -14.62
CA LEU A 219 19.22 -11.14 -15.81
C LEU A 219 20.40 -10.78 -16.75
N GLY A 220 21.20 -9.76 -16.42
CA GLY A 220 22.37 -9.34 -17.19
C GLY A 220 22.09 -8.41 -18.37
N ASP A 221 20.85 -7.96 -18.58
CA ASP A 221 20.50 -6.93 -19.56
C ASP A 221 20.76 -5.53 -19.00
N ILE A 222 22.05 -5.18 -18.90
CA ILE A 222 22.51 -3.93 -18.28
C ILE A 222 22.07 -2.70 -19.08
N ASP A 223 22.07 -2.77 -20.41
CA ASP A 223 21.65 -1.65 -21.27
C ASP A 223 20.14 -1.39 -21.16
N GLY A 224 19.33 -2.45 -21.16
CA GLY A 224 17.89 -2.34 -20.94
C GLY A 224 17.55 -1.85 -19.53
N ALA A 225 18.31 -2.27 -18.51
CA ALA A 225 18.15 -1.78 -17.14
C ALA A 225 18.43 -0.28 -17.01
N ARG A 226 19.53 0.20 -17.59
CA ARG A 226 19.89 1.63 -17.63
C ARG A 226 18.76 2.46 -18.22
N ALA A 227 18.25 2.06 -19.38
CA ALA A 227 17.17 2.78 -20.06
C ALA A 227 15.88 2.85 -19.22
N ASP A 228 15.58 1.79 -18.48
CA ASP A 228 14.42 1.72 -17.59
C ASP A 228 14.59 2.62 -16.36
N PHE A 229 15.75 2.61 -15.70
CA PHE A 229 16.02 3.51 -14.57
C PHE A 229 16.00 4.98 -14.98
N GLU A 230 16.57 5.32 -16.14
CA GLU A 230 16.47 6.67 -16.69
C GLU A 230 15.02 7.08 -16.97
N ARG A 231 14.17 6.15 -17.44
CA ARG A 231 12.74 6.42 -17.64
C ARG A 231 12.02 6.63 -16.31
N ALA A 232 12.31 5.83 -15.28
CA ALA A 232 11.78 6.01 -13.94
C ALA A 232 12.15 7.40 -13.39
N LEU A 233 13.41 7.83 -13.54
CA LEU A 233 13.88 9.15 -13.10
C LEU A 233 13.31 10.32 -13.92
N ARG A 234 13.01 10.12 -15.21
CA ARG A 234 12.29 11.14 -16.00
C ARG A 234 10.87 11.37 -15.47
N LEU A 235 10.20 10.32 -15.00
CA LEU A 235 8.85 10.40 -14.42
C LEU A 235 8.89 10.96 -12.99
N ARG A 236 9.86 10.51 -12.18
CA ARG A 236 10.08 10.95 -10.81
C ARG A 236 11.56 11.30 -10.59
N PRO A 237 11.97 12.56 -10.81
CA PRO A 237 13.36 12.98 -10.66
C PRO A 237 13.95 12.81 -9.25
N THR A 238 13.10 12.67 -8.23
CA THR A 238 13.51 12.45 -6.83
C THR A 238 13.40 10.97 -6.42
N TYR A 239 13.45 10.03 -7.38
CA TYR A 239 13.40 8.61 -7.10
C TYR A 239 14.80 8.07 -6.76
N HIS A 240 15.18 8.19 -5.48
CA HIS A 240 16.52 7.84 -5.00
C HIS A 240 16.94 6.41 -5.27
N GLU A 241 16.03 5.44 -5.16
CA GLU A 241 16.31 4.02 -5.42
C GLU A 241 16.67 3.78 -6.89
N ALA A 242 15.94 4.42 -7.82
CA ALA A 242 16.26 4.37 -9.25
C ALA A 242 17.58 5.08 -9.58
N GLU A 243 17.89 6.20 -8.89
CA GLU A 243 19.17 6.91 -9.03
C GLU A 243 20.35 6.03 -8.60
N GLN A 244 20.24 5.36 -7.44
CA GLN A 244 21.27 4.45 -6.94
C GLN A 244 21.44 3.24 -7.86
N ALA A 245 20.33 2.65 -8.32
CA ALA A 245 20.36 1.52 -9.25
C ALA A 245 21.01 1.91 -10.59
N LEU A 246 20.69 3.10 -11.13
CA LEU A 246 21.32 3.64 -12.33
C LEU A 246 22.83 3.82 -12.14
N GLN A 247 23.28 4.38 -11.02
CA GLN A 247 24.71 4.54 -10.73
C GLN A 247 25.44 3.18 -10.69
N HIS A 248 24.82 2.18 -10.07
CA HIS A 248 25.38 0.83 -9.99
C HIS A 248 25.61 0.22 -11.38
N VAL A 249 24.61 0.27 -12.27
CA VAL A 249 24.73 -0.27 -13.64
C VAL A 249 25.54 0.62 -14.59
N SER A 250 25.86 1.85 -14.18
CA SER A 250 26.69 2.80 -14.93
C SER A 250 28.17 2.70 -14.64
N THR A 251 28.55 1.97 -13.60
CA THR A 251 29.95 1.81 -13.23
C THR A 251 30.58 0.70 -14.09
N PRO A 252 31.77 0.92 -14.68
CA PRO A 252 32.45 -0.07 -15.52
C PRO A 252 32.85 -1.35 -14.79
#